data_AF-A0A7V6ZQR7-F1
#
_entry.id   AF-A0A7V6ZQR7-F1
#
_cell.length_a   1.000
_cell.length_b   1.000
_cell.length_c   1.000
_cell.angle_alpha   90.00
_cell.angle_beta   90.00
_cell.angle_gamma   90.00
#
_symmetry.space_group_name_H-M   'P 1'
#
loop_
_entity.id
_entity.type
_entity.pdbx_description
1 polymer ?
#
loop_
_entity_poly.entity_id
_entity_poly.type
_entity_poly.pdbx_seq_one_letter_code
_entity_poly.pdbx_strand_id
1 'polypeptide(L)'
;MKLNMKLQKYLFIICFSLGIATFIYALVFMTDYQVLFGFEAKQNRPIAEFYSGKLQLFNRSVLRFGILMILGYGFMWFTRIKTEVCNFFTLVIDAVISIFVVVRAVLNIFSLREMLGIYLSLDFSYTHLEGLENYEVNTRMLDSGIVLNGVTAIVAAAFLAVIIINFFRYLSLHEGVKTYFRNLKKNSLLNRMRGSK
;
A
#
# COMPACT_ATOMS: atom_id res chain seq x y z
N MET A 1 -12.42 -20.53 -15.20
CA MET A 1 -11.64 -20.60 -13.94
C MET A 1 -10.14 -20.33 -14.15
N LYS A 2 -9.46 -21.02 -15.08
CA LYS A 2 -8.01 -20.86 -15.32
C LYS A 2 -7.55 -19.41 -15.62
N LEU A 3 -8.31 -18.62 -16.39
CA LEU A 3 -7.93 -17.25 -16.76
C LEU A 3 -7.91 -16.29 -15.56
N ASN A 4 -8.94 -16.29 -14.72
CA ASN A 4 -8.99 -15.41 -13.55
C ASN A 4 -7.99 -15.79 -12.45
N MET A 5 -7.62 -17.06 -12.35
CA MET A 5 -6.57 -17.50 -11.42
C MET A 5 -5.18 -17.04 -11.87
N LYS A 6 -4.91 -17.05 -13.19
CA LYS A 6 -3.69 -16.44 -13.74
C LYS A 6 -3.66 -14.93 -13.47
N LEU A 7 -4.76 -14.22 -13.73
CA LEU A 7 -4.87 -12.79 -13.45
C LEU A 7 -4.63 -12.47 -11.98
N GLN A 8 -5.20 -13.25 -11.06
CA GLN A 8 -4.95 -13.10 -9.62
C GLN A 8 -3.47 -13.25 -9.26
N LYS A 9 -2.78 -14.24 -9.85
CA LYS A 9 -1.34 -14.45 -9.63
C LYS A 9 -0.52 -13.27 -10.17
N TYR A 10 -0.84 -12.75 -11.36
CA TYR A 10 -0.16 -11.57 -11.92
C TYR A 10 -0.38 -10.32 -11.08
N LEU A 11 -1.63 -10.02 -10.73
CA LEU A 11 -1.95 -8.87 -9.88
C LEU A 11 -1.27 -8.96 -8.51
N PHE A 12 -1.18 -10.16 -7.93
CA PHE A 12 -0.43 -10.38 -6.70
C PHE A 12 1.06 -10.01 -6.85
N ILE A 13 1.72 -10.48 -7.91
CA ILE A 13 3.14 -10.18 -8.19
C ILE A 13 3.34 -8.66 -8.38
N ILE A 14 2.43 -8.01 -9.11
CA ILE A 14 2.48 -6.56 -9.33
C ILE A 14 2.29 -5.82 -8.01
N CYS A 15 1.30 -6.18 -7.18
CA CYS A 15 1.09 -5.60 -5.86
C CYS A 15 2.32 -5.73 -4.96
N PHE A 16 2.94 -6.91 -4.92
CA PHE A 16 4.17 -7.14 -4.16
C PHE A 16 5.32 -6.26 -4.67
N SER A 17 5.49 -6.18 -5.99
CA SER A 17 6.51 -5.34 -6.65
C SER A 17 6.29 -3.86 -6.36
N LEU A 18 5.03 -3.39 -6.32
CA LEU A 18 4.68 -2.02 -5.95
C LEU A 18 4.97 -1.73 -4.48
N GLY A 19 4.87 -2.72 -3.60
CA GLY A 19 5.34 -2.61 -2.20
C GLY A 19 6.84 -2.34 -2.12
N ILE A 20 7.64 -3.07 -2.92
CA ILE A 20 9.09 -2.84 -3.04
C ILE A 20 9.37 -1.46 -3.63
N ALA A 21 8.70 -1.07 -4.70
CA ALA A 21 8.86 0.25 -5.31
C ALA A 21 8.53 1.38 -4.33
N THR A 22 7.46 1.23 -3.53
CA THR A 22 7.07 2.19 -2.48
C THR A 22 8.13 2.28 -1.38
N PHE A 23 8.71 1.15 -0.98
CA PHE A 23 9.81 1.11 -0.03
C PHE A 23 11.05 1.83 -0.58
N ILE A 24 11.47 1.53 -1.81
CA ILE A 24 12.61 2.18 -2.47
C ILE A 24 12.37 3.68 -2.62
N TYR A 25 11.18 4.09 -3.06
CA TYR A 25 10.78 5.49 -3.15
C TYR A 25 10.98 6.22 -1.82
N ALA A 26 10.61 5.60 -0.70
CA ALA A 26 10.79 6.21 0.62
C ALA A 26 12.26 6.26 1.09
N LEU A 27 13.10 5.32 0.64
CA LEU A 27 14.52 5.33 0.98
C LEU A 27 15.26 6.51 0.35
N VAL A 28 14.85 6.97 -0.84
CA VAL A 28 15.45 8.14 -1.51
C VAL A 28 15.36 9.42 -0.65
N PHE A 29 14.39 9.48 0.27
CA PHE A 29 14.12 10.63 1.12
C PHE A 29 14.52 10.44 2.60
N MET A 30 15.30 9.40 2.92
CA MET A 30 15.65 9.13 4.32
C MET A 30 16.64 10.12 4.91
N THR A 31 17.44 10.79 4.08
CA THR A 31 18.48 11.70 4.55
C THR A 31 17.86 12.93 5.19
N ASP A 32 18.39 13.32 6.34
CA ASP A 32 17.90 14.49 7.06
C ASP A 32 18.27 15.76 6.29
N TYR A 33 17.26 16.51 5.86
CA TYR A 33 17.48 17.69 5.04
C TYR A 33 18.19 18.82 5.79
N GLN A 34 18.12 18.86 7.13
CA GLN A 34 18.95 19.79 7.91
C GLN A 34 20.43 19.47 7.78
N VAL A 35 20.78 18.19 7.68
CA VAL A 35 22.17 17.74 7.50
C VAL A 35 22.63 17.93 6.05
N LEU A 36 21.72 17.84 5.08
CA LEU A 36 22.05 17.89 3.65
C LEU A 36 22.12 19.31 3.06
N PHE A 37 21.23 20.21 3.50
CA PHE A 37 21.13 21.57 2.95
C PHE A 37 21.39 22.67 3.95
N GLY A 38 21.35 22.38 5.26
CA GLY A 38 21.88 23.25 6.31
C GLY A 38 21.49 24.74 6.21
N PHE A 39 20.28 25.06 5.74
CA PHE A 39 19.87 26.46 5.51
C PHE A 39 20.04 27.30 6.79
N GLU A 40 21.04 28.19 6.83
CA GLU A 40 21.35 29.05 7.97
C GLU A 40 20.69 30.44 7.85
N ALA A 41 20.40 30.89 6.62
CA ALA A 41 19.79 32.17 6.36
C ALA A 41 18.33 32.19 6.79
N LYS A 42 17.94 33.22 7.54
CA LYS A 42 16.56 33.39 8.05
C LYS A 42 15.52 33.39 6.92
N GLN A 43 15.89 33.88 5.74
CA GLN A 43 15.05 33.94 4.55
C GLN A 43 14.70 32.54 4.01
N ASN A 44 15.58 31.55 4.18
CA ASN A 44 15.37 30.17 3.72
C ASN A 44 14.72 29.27 4.78
N ARG A 45 14.40 29.80 5.96
CA ARG A 45 13.76 29.05 7.05
C ARG A 45 12.46 28.32 6.62
N PRO A 46 11.55 28.90 5.82
CA PRO A 46 10.35 28.18 5.36
C PRO A 46 10.68 26.95 4.50
N ILE A 47 11.76 27.00 3.73
CA ILE A 47 12.25 25.87 2.93
C ILE A 47 12.75 24.77 3.87
N ALA A 48 13.56 25.13 4.86
CA ALA A 48 14.05 24.19 5.87
C ALA A 48 12.91 23.51 6.64
N GLU A 49 11.90 24.27 7.05
CA GLU A 49 10.70 23.76 7.75
C GLU A 49 9.85 22.83 6.86
N PHE A 50 9.72 23.11 5.56
CA PHE A 50 9.06 22.21 4.63
C PHE A 50 9.77 20.85 4.56
N TYR A 51 11.08 20.84 4.33
CA TYR A 51 11.82 19.61 4.14
C TYR A 51 11.94 18.78 5.43
N SER A 52 12.34 19.41 6.54
CA SER A 52 12.52 18.73 7.83
C SER A 52 11.19 18.39 8.52
N GLY A 53 10.22 19.31 8.46
CA GLY A 53 8.97 19.22 9.20
C GLY A 53 7.87 18.47 8.44
N LYS A 54 7.72 18.69 7.14
CA LYS A 54 6.63 18.08 6.36
C LYS A 54 7.10 16.87 5.56
N LEU A 55 8.14 17.06 4.74
CA LEU A 55 8.60 16.02 3.82
C LEU A 55 9.20 14.81 4.57
N GLN A 56 10.01 15.04 5.61
CA GLN A 56 10.60 13.95 6.41
C GLN A 56 9.53 13.12 7.12
N LEU A 57 8.51 13.77 7.70
CA LEU A 57 7.40 13.07 8.38
C LEU A 57 6.58 12.23 7.41
N PHE A 58 6.26 12.81 6.25
CA PHE A 58 5.60 12.07 5.17
C PHE A 58 6.44 10.88 4.74
N ASN A 59 7.73 11.07 4.52
CA ASN A 59 8.62 10.01 4.07
C ASN A 59 8.67 8.83 5.06
N ARG A 60 8.82 9.11 6.36
CA ARG A 60 8.75 8.06 7.41
C ARG A 60 7.41 7.32 7.39
N SER A 61 6.32 8.01 7.06
CA SER A 61 5.02 7.36 6.87
C SER A 61 4.98 6.46 5.65
N VAL A 62 5.54 6.88 4.51
CA VAL A 62 5.58 6.07 3.28
C VAL A 62 6.50 4.87 3.43
N LEU A 63 7.61 5.02 4.14
CA LEU A 63 8.51 3.92 4.48
C LEU A 63 7.78 2.82 5.25
N ARG A 64 7.08 3.19 6.34
CA ARG A 64 6.26 2.24 7.12
C ARG A 64 5.20 1.58 6.25
N PHE A 65 4.57 2.35 5.36
CA PHE A 65 3.59 1.83 4.43
C PHE A 65 4.18 0.79 3.47
N GLY A 66 5.33 1.07 2.85
CA GLY A 66 6.04 0.12 1.98
C GLY A 66 6.41 -1.18 2.71
N ILE A 67 6.91 -1.08 3.95
CA ILE A 67 7.20 -2.26 4.80
C ILE A 67 5.92 -3.08 5.04
N LEU A 68 4.82 -2.43 5.42
CA LEU A 68 3.54 -3.11 5.65
C LEU A 68 2.99 -3.77 4.38
N MET A 69 3.18 -3.17 3.20
CA MET A 69 2.83 -3.80 1.92
C MET A 69 3.64 -5.07 1.69
N ILE A 70 4.96 -5.02 1.85
CA ILE A 70 5.85 -6.17 1.65
C ILE A 70 5.47 -7.30 2.63
N LEU A 71 5.29 -6.98 3.91
CA LEU A 71 4.90 -7.96 4.93
C LEU A 71 3.50 -8.51 4.67
N GLY A 72 2.54 -7.65 4.33
CA GLY A 72 1.16 -8.03 4.06
C GLY A 72 1.06 -8.98 2.87
N TYR A 73 1.61 -8.60 1.72
CA TYR A 73 1.60 -9.46 0.54
C TYR A 73 2.50 -10.70 0.69
N GLY A 74 3.62 -10.59 1.43
CA GLY A 74 4.44 -11.75 1.81
C GLY A 74 3.65 -12.76 2.65
N PHE A 75 2.85 -12.29 3.60
CA PHE A 75 1.96 -13.13 4.40
C PHE A 75 0.87 -13.78 3.53
N MET A 76 0.28 -13.04 2.59
CA MET A 76 -0.73 -13.58 1.65
C MET A 76 -0.15 -14.67 0.75
N TRP A 77 1.13 -14.59 0.38
CA TRP A 77 1.80 -15.66 -0.35
C TRP A 77 1.90 -16.91 0.52
N PHE A 78 2.34 -16.78 1.78
CA PHE A 78 2.47 -17.90 2.72
C PHE A 78 1.15 -18.63 2.95
N THR A 79 0.04 -17.90 3.13
CA THR A 79 -1.28 -18.51 3.36
C THR A 79 -1.82 -19.24 2.13
N ARG A 80 -1.32 -18.93 0.93
CA ARG A 80 -1.78 -19.51 -0.35
C ARG A 80 -0.87 -20.60 -0.93
N ILE A 81 0.20 -21.01 -0.23
CA ILE A 81 1.12 -22.07 -0.70
C ILE A 81 0.41 -23.41 -0.96
N LYS A 82 -0.67 -23.71 -0.20
CA LYS A 82 -1.34 -25.03 -0.25
C LYS A 82 -2.59 -25.09 -1.12
N THR A 83 -3.21 -23.96 -1.49
CA THR A 83 -4.49 -23.94 -2.22
C THR A 83 -4.56 -22.80 -3.23
N GLU A 84 -4.91 -23.11 -4.48
CA GLU A 84 -5.10 -22.08 -5.53
C GLU A 84 -6.28 -21.14 -5.26
N VAL A 85 -7.19 -21.53 -4.36
CA VAL A 85 -8.38 -20.76 -3.98
C VAL A 85 -8.34 -20.44 -2.49
N CYS A 86 -8.65 -19.19 -2.12
CA CYS A 86 -8.81 -18.78 -0.73
C CYS A 86 -9.99 -19.48 -0.07
N ASN A 87 -9.78 -19.94 1.16
CA ASN A 87 -10.88 -20.20 2.08
C ASN A 87 -11.45 -18.87 2.62
N PHE A 88 -12.60 -18.92 3.31
CA PHE A 88 -13.24 -17.70 3.81
C PHE A 88 -12.33 -16.87 4.74
N PHE A 89 -11.55 -17.53 5.59
CA PHE A 89 -10.63 -16.87 6.53
C PHE A 89 -9.53 -16.09 5.79
N THR A 90 -8.86 -16.72 4.82
CA THR A 90 -7.83 -16.07 4.00
C THR A 90 -8.42 -14.96 3.14
N LEU A 91 -9.64 -15.13 2.60
CA LEU A 91 -10.33 -14.06 1.88
C LEU A 91 -10.49 -12.80 2.74
N VAL A 92 -10.93 -12.94 4.00
CA VAL A 92 -11.11 -11.79 4.89
C VAL A 92 -9.80 -11.07 5.13
N ILE A 93 -8.72 -11.81 5.41
CA ILE A 93 -7.39 -11.23 5.61
C ILE A 93 -6.92 -10.51 4.35
N ASP A 94 -7.00 -11.17 3.21
CA ASP A 94 -6.55 -10.65 1.91
C ASP A 94 -7.33 -9.38 1.53
N ALA A 95 -8.62 -9.34 1.87
CA ALA A 95 -9.48 -8.18 1.68
C ALA A 95 -9.07 -7.02 2.58
N VAL A 96 -8.85 -7.26 3.87
CA VAL A 96 -8.41 -6.23 4.83
C VAL A 96 -7.09 -5.62 4.40
N ILE A 97 -6.11 -6.45 4.02
CA ILE A 97 -4.81 -5.98 3.53
C ILE A 97 -4.99 -5.12 2.28
N SER A 98 -5.76 -5.59 1.30
CA SER A 98 -5.95 -4.86 0.04
C SER A 98 -6.69 -3.53 0.25
N ILE A 99 -7.72 -3.51 1.11
CA ILE A 99 -8.45 -2.28 1.47
C ILE A 99 -7.52 -1.29 2.16
N PHE A 100 -6.73 -1.75 3.13
CA PHE A 100 -5.74 -0.90 3.80
C PHE A 100 -4.77 -0.28 2.79
N VAL A 101 -4.26 -1.06 1.84
CA VAL A 101 -3.36 -0.57 0.78
C VAL A 101 -4.03 0.48 -0.09
N VAL A 102 -5.27 0.24 -0.55
CA VAL A 102 -6.02 1.20 -1.37
C VAL A 102 -6.25 2.51 -0.61
N VAL A 103 -6.78 2.44 0.61
CA VAL A 103 -7.07 3.62 1.43
C VAL A 103 -5.79 4.41 1.69
N ARG A 104 -4.71 3.73 2.08
CA ARG A 104 -3.46 4.41 2.42
C ARG A 104 -2.81 5.03 1.19
N ALA A 105 -2.82 4.35 0.04
CA ALA A 105 -2.31 4.91 -1.22
C ALA A 105 -3.10 6.17 -1.62
N VAL A 106 -4.42 6.17 -1.49
CA VAL A 106 -5.26 7.35 -1.75
C VAL A 106 -4.95 8.50 -0.80
N LEU A 107 -4.79 8.23 0.50
CA LEU A 107 -4.40 9.26 1.47
C LEU A 107 -3.02 9.85 1.15
N ASN A 108 -2.06 9.03 0.74
CA ASN A 108 -0.74 9.50 0.35
C ASN A 108 -0.81 10.43 -0.89
N ILE A 109 -1.71 10.17 -1.85
CA ILE A 109 -1.92 11.06 -3.01
C ILE A 109 -2.37 12.44 -2.56
N PHE A 110 -3.32 12.51 -1.62
CA PHE A 110 -3.78 13.79 -1.09
C PHE A 110 -2.65 14.55 -0.36
N SER A 111 -1.90 13.86 0.50
CA SER A 111 -0.75 14.46 1.18
C SER A 111 0.33 14.93 0.20
N LEU A 112 0.60 14.19 -0.88
CA LEU A 112 1.56 14.59 -1.90
C LEU A 112 1.10 15.83 -2.68
N ARG A 113 -0.20 15.92 -3.00
CA ARG A 113 -0.78 17.12 -3.63
C ARG A 113 -0.70 18.34 -2.73
N GLU A 114 -0.95 18.18 -1.44
CA GLU A 114 -0.79 19.26 -0.46
C GLU A 114 0.66 19.72 -0.37
N MET A 115 1.61 18.78 -0.25
CA MET A 115 3.04 19.09 -0.24
C MET A 115 3.49 19.77 -1.52
N LEU A 116 2.99 19.36 -2.68
CA LEU A 116 3.28 20.01 -3.96
C LEU A 116 2.80 21.47 -3.97
N GLY A 117 1.59 21.73 -3.48
CA GLY A 117 1.05 23.09 -3.35
C GLY A 117 1.91 23.97 -2.43
N ILE A 118 2.35 23.42 -1.29
CA ILE A 118 3.24 24.12 -0.36
C ILE A 118 4.60 24.38 -1.03
N TYR A 119 5.21 23.36 -1.64
CA TYR A 119 6.52 23.46 -2.29
C TYR A 119 6.55 24.54 -3.37
N LEU A 120 5.50 24.63 -4.20
CA LEU A 120 5.39 25.65 -5.25
C LEU A 120 5.15 27.07 -4.70
N SER A 121 4.71 27.20 -3.45
CA SER A 121 4.52 28.50 -2.78
C SER A 121 5.77 29.02 -2.07
N LEU A 122 6.83 28.20 -1.94
CA LEU A 122 8.06 28.58 -1.28
C LEU A 122 8.88 29.54 -2.16
N ASP A 123 9.48 30.55 -1.52
CA ASP A 123 10.38 31.49 -2.18
C ASP A 123 11.81 30.94 -2.18
N PHE A 124 12.29 30.50 -3.34
CA PHE A 124 13.65 29.99 -3.52
C PHE A 124 14.65 31.08 -3.94
N SER A 125 14.25 32.35 -4.02
CA SER A 125 15.11 33.44 -4.49
C SER A 125 16.35 33.62 -3.63
N TYR A 126 16.28 33.28 -2.34
CA TYR A 126 17.36 33.44 -1.36
C TYR A 126 18.25 32.21 -1.20
N THR A 127 18.05 31.16 -2.00
CA THR A 127 18.88 29.94 -1.97
C THR A 127 20.34 30.21 -2.36
N HIS A 128 20.60 31.26 -3.13
CA HIS A 128 21.97 31.71 -3.45
C HIS A 128 22.80 32.10 -2.22
N LEU A 129 22.15 32.52 -1.12
CA LEU A 129 22.84 32.84 0.14
C LEU A 129 23.49 31.60 0.79
N GLU A 130 23.18 30.41 0.28
CA GLU A 130 23.55 29.11 0.85
C GLU A 130 24.36 28.28 -0.16
N GLY A 131 24.93 28.95 -1.18
CA GLY A 131 25.72 28.30 -2.22
C GLY A 131 24.92 27.55 -3.29
N LEU A 132 23.59 27.64 -3.28
CA LEU A 132 22.72 27.10 -4.33
C LEU A 132 22.46 28.18 -5.39
N GLU A 133 23.50 28.49 -6.17
CA GLU A 133 23.37 29.40 -7.32
C GLU A 133 22.52 28.74 -8.41
N ASN A 134 21.49 29.45 -8.90
CA ASN A 134 20.56 28.98 -9.95
C ASN A 134 19.74 27.74 -9.58
N TYR A 135 19.22 27.68 -8.35
CA TYR A 135 18.30 26.60 -7.96
C TYR A 135 17.03 26.58 -8.84
N GLU A 136 16.81 25.46 -9.52
CA GLU A 136 15.59 25.21 -10.27
C GLU A 136 14.61 24.35 -9.47
N VAL A 137 13.36 24.81 -9.40
CA VAL A 137 12.27 24.09 -8.74
C VAL A 137 12.00 22.79 -9.49
N ASN A 138 12.08 21.65 -8.78
CA ASN A 138 11.90 20.33 -9.38
C ASN A 138 10.82 19.52 -8.64
N THR A 139 9.67 19.35 -9.30
CA THR A 139 8.51 18.63 -8.75
C THR A 139 8.50 17.13 -9.04
N ARG A 140 9.43 16.65 -9.90
CA ARG A 140 9.37 15.29 -10.47
C ARG A 140 9.25 14.20 -9.42
N MET A 141 9.88 14.38 -8.27
CA MET A 141 9.81 13.38 -7.22
C MET A 141 8.41 13.31 -6.58
N LEU A 142 7.79 14.44 -6.26
CA LEU A 142 6.42 14.49 -5.74
C LEU A 142 5.43 13.93 -6.78
N ASP A 143 5.61 14.29 -8.06
CA ASP A 143 4.81 13.77 -9.17
C ASP A 143 4.95 12.26 -9.31
N SER A 144 6.18 11.73 -9.24
CA SER A 144 6.43 10.28 -9.29
C SER A 144 5.78 9.55 -8.11
N GLY A 145 5.77 10.15 -6.91
CA GLY A 145 5.07 9.63 -5.76
C GLY A 145 3.56 9.56 -5.98
N ILE A 146 2.96 10.57 -6.62
CA ILE A 146 1.52 10.60 -6.95
C ILE A 146 1.20 9.47 -7.92
N VAL A 147 2.00 9.31 -8.98
CA VAL A 147 1.82 8.24 -9.97
C VAL A 147 1.96 6.86 -9.30
N LEU A 148 3.00 6.65 -8.50
CA LEU A 148 3.24 5.37 -7.81
C LEU A 148 2.07 4.99 -6.89
N ASN A 149 1.58 5.92 -6.07
CA ASN A 149 0.43 5.66 -5.21
C ASN A 149 -0.86 5.50 -6.01
N GLY A 150 -1.03 6.22 -7.11
CA GLY A 150 -2.18 6.06 -8.02
C GLY A 150 -2.24 4.67 -8.64
N VAL A 151 -1.13 4.19 -9.19
CA VAL A 151 -1.01 2.82 -9.73
C VAL A 151 -1.24 1.80 -8.61
N THR A 152 -0.68 2.01 -7.43
CA THR A 152 -0.86 1.14 -6.27
C THR A 152 -2.34 1.00 -5.88
N ALA A 153 -3.06 2.12 -5.79
CA ALA A 153 -4.49 2.10 -5.46
C ALA A 153 -5.31 1.33 -6.51
N ILE A 154 -5.06 1.57 -7.80
CA ILE A 154 -5.80 0.93 -8.90
C ILE A 154 -5.53 -0.59 -8.92
N VAL A 155 -4.25 -0.99 -8.87
CA VAL A 155 -3.87 -2.40 -8.94
C VAL A 155 -4.36 -3.15 -7.70
N ALA A 156 -4.23 -2.57 -6.50
CA ALA A 156 -4.72 -3.20 -5.27
C ALA A 156 -6.25 -3.35 -5.26
N ALA A 157 -6.99 -2.36 -5.78
CA ALA A 157 -8.45 -2.45 -5.94
C ALA A 157 -8.85 -3.52 -6.97
N ALA A 158 -8.15 -3.59 -8.11
CA ALA A 158 -8.37 -4.64 -9.10
C ALA A 158 -8.07 -6.03 -8.54
N PHE A 159 -6.99 -6.16 -7.77
CA PHE A 159 -6.63 -7.40 -7.09
C PHE A 159 -7.72 -7.84 -6.11
N LEU A 160 -8.19 -6.93 -5.24
CA LEU A 160 -9.29 -7.17 -4.32
C LEU A 160 -10.54 -7.70 -5.04
N ALA A 161 -10.95 -7.03 -6.12
CA ALA A 161 -12.10 -7.44 -6.91
C ALA A 161 -11.92 -8.85 -7.48
N VAL A 162 -10.74 -9.15 -8.04
CA VAL A 162 -10.45 -10.48 -8.61
C VAL A 162 -10.48 -11.58 -7.56
N ILE A 163 -9.94 -11.35 -6.36
CA ILE A 163 -9.97 -12.34 -5.28
C ILE A 163 -11.41 -12.65 -4.86
N ILE A 164 -12.23 -11.61 -4.69
CA ILE A 164 -13.65 -11.75 -4.32
C ILE A 164 -14.41 -12.52 -5.41
N ILE A 165 -14.23 -12.15 -6.69
CA ILE A 165 -14.87 -12.84 -7.82
C ILE A 165 -14.46 -14.32 -7.86
N ASN A 166 -13.17 -14.62 -7.67
CA ASN A 166 -12.67 -16.00 -7.68
C ASN A 166 -13.23 -16.81 -6.51
N PHE A 167 -13.34 -16.22 -5.33
CA PHE A 167 -13.96 -16.86 -4.18
C PHE A 167 -15.43 -17.22 -4.45
N PHE A 168 -16.25 -16.25 -4.89
CA PHE A 168 -17.67 -16.51 -5.16
C PHE A 168 -17.89 -17.50 -6.30
N ARG A 169 -17.05 -17.45 -7.35
CA ARG A 169 -17.10 -18.44 -8.45
C ARG A 169 -16.74 -19.85 -7.98
N TYR A 170 -15.74 -19.99 -7.11
CA TYR A 170 -15.42 -21.29 -6.51
C TYR A 170 -16.59 -21.83 -5.70
N LEU A 171 -17.24 -20.95 -4.94
CA LEU A 171 -18.41 -21.25 -4.13
C LEU A 171 -19.60 -21.75 -4.95
N SER A 172 -19.86 -21.11 -6.10
CA SER A 172 -20.95 -21.48 -7.01
C SER A 172 -20.68 -22.79 -7.74
N LEU A 173 -19.42 -23.07 -8.12
CA LEU A 173 -19.03 -24.28 -8.84
C LEU A 173 -19.06 -25.55 -7.98
N HIS A 174 -18.93 -25.42 -6.67
CA HIS A 174 -18.84 -26.55 -5.75
C HIS A 174 -20.07 -26.71 -4.82
N GLU A 175 -21.22 -26.06 -5.11
CA GLU A 175 -22.41 -26.02 -4.25
C GLU A 175 -22.09 -25.77 -2.75
N GLY A 176 -21.00 -25.03 -2.50
CA GLY A 176 -20.13 -25.34 -1.37
C GLY A 176 -20.57 -24.76 -0.04
N VAL A 177 -21.23 -23.60 -0.02
CA VAL A 177 -21.60 -22.97 1.26
C VAL A 177 -22.79 -23.65 1.92
N LYS A 178 -23.83 -24.00 1.17
CA LYS A 178 -24.99 -24.71 1.74
C LYS A 178 -24.56 -26.07 2.27
N THR A 179 -23.73 -26.82 1.55
CA THR A 179 -23.27 -28.16 1.95
C THR A 179 -22.20 -28.11 3.05
N TYR A 180 -21.27 -27.14 3.00
CA TYR A 180 -20.26 -26.93 4.05
C TYR A 180 -20.90 -26.52 5.39
N PHE A 181 -21.78 -25.52 5.41
CA PHE A 181 -22.49 -25.13 6.65
C PHE A 181 -23.47 -26.20 7.12
N ARG A 182 -24.12 -26.94 6.21
CA ARG A 182 -24.99 -28.07 6.56
C ARG A 182 -24.18 -29.22 7.20
N ASN A 183 -22.97 -29.52 6.71
CA ASN A 183 -22.08 -30.52 7.29
C ASN A 183 -21.45 -30.07 8.62
N LEU A 184 -21.07 -28.79 8.75
CA LEU A 184 -20.59 -28.21 10.00
C LEU A 184 -21.65 -28.27 11.10
N LYS A 185 -22.90 -27.91 10.77
CA LYS A 185 -24.05 -28.00 11.69
C LYS A 185 -24.37 -29.45 12.06
N LYS A 186 -24.25 -30.39 11.13
CA LYS A 186 -24.48 -31.82 11.37
C LYS A 186 -23.42 -32.42 12.32
N ASN A 187 -22.15 -32.07 12.13
CA ASN A 187 -21.06 -32.57 12.96
C ASN A 187 -21.07 -31.96 14.38
N SER A 188 -21.46 -30.69 14.54
CA SER A 188 -21.59 -30.10 15.87
C SER A 188 -22.72 -30.73 16.70
N LEU A 189 -23.84 -31.10 16.05
CA LEU A 189 -24.95 -31.82 16.70
C LEU A 189 -24.56 -33.24 17.11
N LEU A 190 -23.85 -33.97 16.24
CA LEU A 190 -23.37 -35.33 16.54
C LEU A 190 -22.39 -35.36 17.72
N ASN A 191 -21.50 -34.36 17.82
CA ASN A 191 -20.57 -34.27 18.94
C ASN A 191 -21.27 -33.90 20.26
N ARG A 192 -22.32 -33.08 20.22
CA ARG A 192 -23.17 -32.81 21.41
C ARG A 192 -23.92 -34.05 21.90
N MET A 193 -24.40 -34.90 20.98
CA MET A 193 -25.08 -36.16 21.35
C MET A 193 -24.11 -37.22 21.91
N ARG A 194 -22.83 -37.20 21.51
CA ARG A 194 -21.81 -38.13 22.03
C ARG A 194 -21.24 -37.72 23.40
N GLY A 195 -21.24 -36.44 23.74
CA GLY A 195 -20.79 -35.93 25.04
C GLY A 195 -21.86 -35.92 26.14
N SER A 196 -23.04 -36.48 25.89
CA SER A 196 -24.18 -36.53 26.82
C SER A 196 -24.44 -37.95 27.37
N LYS A 197 -23.43 -38.82 27.35
CA LYS A 197 -23.47 -40.13 28.01
C LYS A 197 -22.61 -40.11 29.27
#